data_AF-A0A954VYR9-F1
#
_entry.id   AF-A0A954VYR9-F1
#
_cell.length_a   1.000
_cell.length_b   1.000
_cell.length_c   1.000
_cell.angle_alpha   90.00
_cell.angle_beta   90.00
_cell.angle_gamma   90.00
#
_symmetry.space_group_name_H-M   'P 1'
#
loop_
_entity.id
_entity.type
_entity.pdbx_description
1 polymer ?
#
loop_
_entity_poly.entity_id
_entity_poly.type
_entity_poly.pdbx_seq_one_letter_code
_entity_poly.pdbx_strand_id
1 'polypeptide(L)'
;VDPAGDYNDPANWQSSQWYGGNLGRSPLAPTVVVNEILSRSDAPAVDQLELFNASNQAVDVSGWYVSDSGDFSKFQFPAGTSIPAGGFLVLNETELGFGFKGDQEDDAWLVQASAAGRPTYFADYVAFAAGTAGVSIGRVPDGTGSFVSLPNTSFGAANGTAGRLGDFDGNGVLDANDINLLCAAVNGGQTDSRFDLNGDSAVSTDDVTFLVEDESTLNTTAGDANLDGVFNSSDLVLIFQAGQYEDGIAKNSGWAEGDWNCDGDFTTLDLVVAFTNGSYAAAVPETKASSRWGGSSLSDIAMAKVVDEFFASGKRR
;
A
#
# COMPACT_ATOMS: atom_id res chain seq x y z
N VAL A 1 -25.13 -0.46 17.31
CA VAL A 1 -25.23 -1.83 17.82
C VAL A 1 -25.92 -2.61 16.73
N ASP A 2 -25.34 -3.72 16.26
CA ASP A 2 -26.13 -4.69 15.50
C ASP A 2 -27.09 -5.37 16.50
N PRO A 3 -28.40 -5.12 16.45
CA PRO A 3 -29.33 -5.73 17.39
C PRO A 3 -29.46 -7.26 17.22
N ALA A 4 -28.83 -7.85 16.20
CA ALA A 4 -28.78 -9.29 15.96
C ALA A 4 -27.47 -9.97 16.43
N GLY A 5 -26.48 -9.22 16.92
CA GLY A 5 -25.19 -9.73 17.40
C GLY A 5 -25.17 -10.20 18.85
N ASP A 6 -24.10 -10.88 19.28
CA ASP A 6 -23.88 -11.28 20.68
C ASP A 6 -23.58 -10.06 21.55
N TYR A 7 -24.44 -9.79 22.53
CA TYR A 7 -24.30 -8.68 23.48
C TYR A 7 -23.05 -8.78 24.38
N ASN A 8 -22.47 -9.98 24.53
CA ASN A 8 -21.27 -10.20 25.34
C ASN A 8 -19.97 -10.07 24.55
N ASP A 9 -20.05 -9.89 23.23
CA ASP A 9 -18.87 -9.62 22.41
C ASP A 9 -18.58 -8.10 22.46
N PRO A 10 -17.44 -7.68 23.06
CA PRO A 10 -17.06 -6.27 23.08
C PRO A 10 -16.90 -5.67 21.68
N ALA A 11 -16.63 -6.49 20.65
CA ALA A 11 -16.57 -6.03 19.26
C ALA A 11 -17.94 -5.59 18.70
N ASN A 12 -19.05 -6.03 19.31
CA ASN A 12 -20.40 -5.57 18.97
C ASN A 12 -20.78 -4.25 19.64
N TRP A 13 -19.93 -3.75 20.55
CA TRP A 13 -20.12 -2.47 21.23
C TRP A 13 -19.52 -1.36 20.38
N GLN A 14 -20.35 -0.43 19.94
CA GLN A 14 -19.91 0.76 19.22
C GLN A 14 -20.26 1.99 20.04
N SER A 15 -19.31 2.92 20.13
CA SER A 15 -19.55 4.24 20.72
C SER A 15 -20.64 4.97 19.95
N SER A 16 -21.48 5.72 20.67
CA SER A 16 -22.52 6.53 20.04
C SER A 16 -21.90 7.64 19.20
N GLN A 17 -22.31 7.75 17.93
CA GLN A 17 -21.96 8.89 17.08
C GLN A 17 -22.64 10.20 17.54
N TRP A 18 -23.70 10.11 18.34
CA TRP A 18 -24.41 11.28 18.88
C TRP A 18 -23.80 11.73 20.20
N TYR A 19 -23.56 13.04 20.32
CA TYR A 19 -23.14 13.65 21.58
C TYR A 19 -24.23 13.44 22.65
N GLY A 20 -23.85 12.83 23.78
CA GLY A 20 -24.78 12.48 24.87
C GLY A 20 -25.56 11.18 24.68
N GLY A 21 -25.24 10.38 23.65
CA GLY A 21 -25.87 9.09 23.39
C GLY A 21 -26.91 9.12 22.27
N ASN A 22 -27.23 7.96 21.69
CA ASN A 22 -28.06 7.86 20.48
C ASN A 22 -29.57 8.01 20.74
N LEU A 23 -30.03 8.07 22.00
CA LEU A 23 -31.43 8.18 22.39
C LEU A 23 -32.39 7.19 21.67
N GLY A 24 -31.89 6.02 21.28
CA GLY A 24 -32.65 5.02 20.51
C GLY A 24 -32.76 5.28 19.00
N ARG A 25 -32.04 6.27 18.45
CA ARG A 25 -31.91 6.47 17.00
C ARG A 25 -30.96 5.43 16.40
N SER A 26 -31.30 4.95 15.20
CA SER A 26 -30.39 4.11 14.42
C SER A 26 -29.12 4.89 14.06
N PRO A 27 -27.94 4.23 14.00
CA PRO A 27 -26.72 4.85 13.48
C PRO A 27 -26.99 5.37 12.07
N LEU A 28 -26.53 6.58 11.77
CA LEU A 28 -26.51 7.09 10.40
C LEU A 28 -25.12 6.78 9.84
N ALA A 29 -25.05 6.29 8.61
CA ALA A 29 -23.78 6.30 7.91
C ALA A 29 -23.34 7.76 7.76
N PRO A 30 -22.14 8.14 8.23
CA PRO A 30 -21.66 9.49 8.04
C PRO A 30 -21.52 9.79 6.55
N THR A 31 -22.06 10.93 6.11
CA THR A 31 -22.02 11.34 4.71
C THR A 31 -20.73 12.07 4.35
N VAL A 32 -20.06 12.65 5.34
CA VAL A 32 -18.74 13.28 5.20
C VAL A 32 -17.82 12.60 6.19
N VAL A 33 -16.66 12.18 5.72
CA VAL A 33 -15.67 11.41 6.48
C VAL A 33 -14.27 11.92 6.16
N VAL A 34 -13.32 11.59 7.04
CA VAL A 34 -11.89 11.82 6.76
C VAL A 34 -11.45 10.82 5.71
N ASN A 35 -10.82 11.30 4.63
CA ASN A 35 -10.48 10.49 3.47
C ASN A 35 -8.97 10.27 3.32
N GLU A 36 -8.16 11.30 3.51
CA GLU A 36 -6.69 11.23 3.37
C GLU A 36 -6.03 12.14 4.40
N ILE A 37 -4.89 11.71 4.95
CA ILE A 37 -4.11 12.44 5.95
C ILE A 37 -2.63 12.34 5.58
N LEU A 38 -1.98 13.48 5.36
CA LEU A 38 -0.52 13.61 5.36
C LEU A 38 -0.13 14.21 6.71
N SER A 39 0.41 13.38 7.59
CA SER A 39 0.74 13.77 8.97
C SER A 39 2.21 14.08 9.18
N ARG A 40 3.05 13.82 8.17
CA ARG A 40 4.48 14.06 8.22
C ARG A 40 4.99 14.52 6.86
N SER A 41 5.22 15.81 6.72
CA SER A 41 5.77 16.41 5.50
C SER A 41 7.16 17.01 5.73
N ASP A 42 8.03 16.91 4.72
CA ASP A 42 9.26 17.70 4.66
C ASP A 42 9.02 18.97 3.83
N ALA A 43 9.53 20.11 4.31
CA ALA A 43 9.38 21.38 3.63
C ALA A 43 9.93 21.29 2.17
N PRO A 44 9.19 21.79 1.16
CA PRO A 44 8.09 22.75 1.26
C PRO A 44 6.68 22.15 1.42
N ALA A 45 6.55 20.82 1.48
CA ALA A 45 5.26 20.20 1.76
C ALA A 45 4.84 20.50 3.22
N VAL A 46 3.53 20.45 3.45
CA VAL A 46 2.89 20.72 4.74
C VAL A 46 1.91 19.61 5.07
N ASP A 47 1.57 19.44 6.33
CA ASP A 47 0.55 18.48 6.73
C ASP A 47 -0.81 18.84 6.13
N GLN A 48 -1.58 17.82 5.74
CA GLN A 48 -2.85 17.97 5.05
C GLN A 48 -3.88 16.96 5.54
N LEU A 49 -5.14 17.37 5.52
CA LEU A 49 -6.32 16.57 5.81
C LEU A 49 -7.32 16.74 4.67
N GLU A 50 -7.84 15.64 4.17
CA GLU A 50 -8.94 15.61 3.22
C GLU A 50 -10.22 15.07 3.84
N LEU A 51 -11.33 15.73 3.53
CA LEU A 51 -12.66 15.21 3.75
C LEU A 51 -13.31 14.80 2.42
N PHE A 52 -14.04 13.69 2.44
CA PHE A 52 -14.82 13.23 1.29
C PHE A 52 -16.31 13.20 1.62
N ASN A 53 -17.13 13.72 0.71
CA ASN A 53 -18.59 13.62 0.77
C ASN A 53 -19.10 12.41 -0.03
N ALA A 54 -19.36 11.31 0.66
CA ALA A 54 -19.87 10.06 0.09
C ALA A 54 -21.36 10.12 -0.34
N SER A 55 -22.05 11.24 -0.11
CA SER A 55 -23.45 11.39 -0.52
C SER A 55 -23.60 11.84 -1.97
N ASN A 56 -24.80 11.66 -2.51
CA ASN A 56 -25.17 12.11 -3.85
C ASN A 56 -25.69 13.57 -3.89
N GLN A 57 -25.51 14.33 -2.80
CA GLN A 57 -25.89 15.74 -2.70
C GLN A 57 -24.74 16.56 -2.09
N ALA A 58 -24.72 17.87 -2.30
CA ALA A 58 -23.79 18.73 -1.59
C ALA A 58 -24.11 18.75 -0.08
N VAL A 59 -23.09 18.69 0.77
CA VAL A 59 -23.22 18.75 2.23
C VAL A 59 -22.62 20.07 2.73
N ASP A 60 -23.42 20.84 3.46
CA ASP A 60 -22.97 22.03 4.18
C ASP A 60 -22.28 21.61 5.48
N VAL A 61 -20.98 21.94 5.58
CA VAL A 61 -20.13 21.66 6.75
C VAL A 61 -19.86 22.92 7.57
N SER A 62 -20.54 24.03 7.29
CA SER A 62 -20.41 25.28 8.03
C SER A 62 -20.58 25.05 9.54
N GLY A 63 -19.62 25.56 10.32
CA GLY A 63 -19.63 25.47 11.77
C GLY A 63 -19.27 24.10 12.35
N TRP A 64 -19.00 23.08 11.52
CA TRP A 64 -18.40 21.83 11.98
C TRP A 64 -16.96 22.07 12.42
N TYR A 65 -16.38 21.10 13.11
CA TYR A 65 -15.03 21.15 13.63
C TYR A 65 -14.14 20.01 13.13
N VAL A 66 -12.85 20.32 13.00
CA VAL A 66 -11.75 19.37 12.87
C VAL A 66 -10.80 19.52 14.06
N SER A 67 -10.29 18.42 14.59
CA SER A 67 -9.28 18.42 15.66
C SER A 67 -8.38 17.20 15.61
N ASP A 68 -7.13 17.36 16.05
CA ASP A 68 -6.12 16.31 16.28
C ASP A 68 -6.10 15.78 17.73
N SER A 69 -7.06 16.19 18.58
CA SER A 69 -7.07 15.74 19.99
C SER A 69 -8.46 15.71 20.61
N GLY A 70 -8.53 15.33 21.90
CA GLY A 70 -9.76 15.37 22.70
C GLY A 70 -10.37 16.77 22.90
N ASP A 71 -9.69 17.85 22.46
CA ASP A 71 -10.32 19.15 22.28
C ASP A 71 -11.00 19.22 20.91
N PHE A 72 -12.28 18.85 20.84
CA PHE A 72 -13.04 18.75 19.60
C PHE A 72 -13.39 20.08 18.92
N SER A 73 -12.77 21.20 19.32
CA SER A 73 -13.16 22.54 18.89
C SER A 73 -12.03 23.40 18.30
N LYS A 74 -10.96 22.76 17.79
CA LYS A 74 -9.74 23.44 17.30
C LYS A 74 -9.97 24.25 16.02
N PHE A 75 -10.33 23.61 14.91
CA PHE A 75 -10.62 24.29 13.64
C PHE A 75 -12.11 24.28 13.39
N GLN A 76 -12.72 25.45 13.11
CA GLN A 76 -14.12 25.56 12.74
C GLN A 76 -14.27 25.94 11.27
N PHE A 77 -15.08 25.20 10.52
CA PHE A 77 -15.39 25.54 9.14
C PHE A 77 -16.13 26.88 9.04
N PRO A 78 -15.67 27.82 8.17
CA PRO A 78 -16.36 29.08 7.93
C PRO A 78 -17.79 28.90 7.42
N ALA A 79 -18.62 29.93 7.61
CA ALA A 79 -19.97 29.95 7.05
C ALA A 79 -19.93 29.93 5.52
N GLY A 80 -20.80 29.09 4.91
CA GLY A 80 -20.87 28.88 3.47
C GLY A 80 -19.95 27.78 2.95
N THR A 81 -19.29 27.02 3.83
CA THR A 81 -18.44 25.90 3.41
C THR A 81 -19.31 24.70 3.07
N SER A 82 -19.25 24.24 1.82
CA SER A 82 -19.97 23.06 1.36
C SER A 82 -19.09 22.15 0.52
N ILE A 83 -19.28 20.84 0.66
CA ILE A 83 -18.58 19.83 -0.13
C ILE A 83 -19.55 19.29 -1.18
N PRO A 84 -19.25 19.36 -2.48
CA PRO A 84 -20.11 18.80 -3.53
C PRO A 84 -20.39 17.31 -3.36
N ALA A 85 -21.42 16.78 -4.02
CA ALA A 85 -21.68 15.34 -4.07
C ALA A 85 -20.48 14.58 -4.65
N GLY A 86 -19.97 13.57 -3.93
CA GLY A 86 -18.73 12.87 -4.31
C GLY A 86 -17.50 13.79 -4.38
N GLY A 87 -17.56 14.96 -3.74
CA GLY A 87 -16.50 15.95 -3.75
C GLY A 87 -15.55 15.81 -2.57
N PHE A 88 -14.40 16.46 -2.70
CA PHE A 88 -13.32 16.50 -1.72
C PHE A 88 -13.14 17.92 -1.17
N LEU A 89 -12.72 18.01 0.09
CA LEU A 89 -12.30 19.26 0.72
C LEU A 89 -10.96 19.03 1.41
N VAL A 90 -9.92 19.69 0.90
CA VAL A 90 -8.55 19.61 1.41
C VAL A 90 -8.27 20.81 2.29
N LEU A 91 -7.65 20.57 3.44
CA LEU A 91 -7.14 21.58 4.36
C LEU A 91 -5.67 21.28 4.66
N ASN A 92 -4.83 22.31 4.71
CA ASN A 92 -3.46 22.19 5.19
C ASN A 92 -3.28 22.71 6.62
N GLU A 93 -2.12 22.48 7.22
CA GLU A 93 -1.78 22.92 8.58
C GLU A 93 -1.99 24.43 8.82
N THR A 94 -1.76 25.24 7.79
CA THR A 94 -1.91 26.71 7.88
C THR A 94 -3.38 27.10 7.96
N GLU A 95 -4.25 26.42 7.21
CA GLU A 95 -5.69 26.61 7.25
C GLU A 95 -6.29 26.06 8.55
N LEU A 96 -5.82 24.90 9.00
CA LEU A 96 -6.25 24.26 10.26
C LEU A 96 -5.80 25.06 11.50
N GLY A 97 -4.66 25.73 11.43
CA GLY A 97 -4.02 26.39 12.56
C GLY A 97 -3.34 25.42 13.54
N PHE A 98 -3.18 24.15 13.14
CA PHE A 98 -2.43 23.11 13.83
C PHE A 98 -1.88 22.12 12.81
N GLY A 99 -0.79 21.43 13.16
CA GLY A 99 -0.24 20.29 12.41
C GLY A 99 -0.42 19.00 13.19
N PHE A 100 -0.20 17.86 12.52
CA PHE A 100 -0.20 16.56 13.16
C PHE A 100 1.18 16.28 13.76
N LYS A 101 1.28 15.31 14.67
CA LYS A 101 2.57 15.00 15.33
C LYS A 101 3.59 14.37 14.38
N GLY A 102 3.13 13.60 13.40
CA GLY A 102 3.93 12.97 12.35
C GLY A 102 4.87 11.83 12.78
N ASP A 103 5.54 11.94 13.94
CA ASP A 103 6.49 10.96 14.47
C ASP A 103 5.93 10.07 15.59
N GLN A 104 4.66 10.28 15.94
CA GLN A 104 3.93 9.63 17.04
C GLN A 104 2.50 9.31 16.62
N GLU A 105 1.80 8.55 17.46
CA GLU A 105 0.36 8.37 17.33
C GLU A 105 -0.38 9.71 17.43
N ASP A 106 -1.39 9.86 16.58
CA ASP A 106 -2.24 11.02 16.55
C ASP A 106 -3.68 10.67 16.16
N ASP A 107 -4.57 11.63 16.39
CA ASP A 107 -5.98 11.50 16.13
C ASP A 107 -6.43 12.48 15.03
N ALA A 108 -7.54 12.19 14.37
CA ALA A 108 -8.30 13.15 13.58
C ALA A 108 -9.80 12.97 13.87
N TRP A 109 -10.43 14.04 14.33
CA TRP A 109 -11.84 14.09 14.69
C TRP A 109 -12.58 15.02 13.74
N LEU A 110 -13.69 14.55 13.17
CA LEU A 110 -14.65 15.38 12.43
C LEU A 110 -15.95 15.46 13.21
N VAL A 111 -16.35 16.68 13.62
CA VAL A 111 -17.44 16.88 14.57
C VAL A 111 -18.43 17.93 14.08
N GLN A 112 -19.69 17.54 13.88
CA GLN A 112 -20.76 18.48 13.65
C GLN A 112 -21.15 19.19 14.94
N ALA A 113 -21.33 20.49 14.87
CA ALA A 113 -21.77 21.31 15.99
C ALA A 113 -23.06 22.09 15.70
N SER A 114 -23.73 22.46 16.77
CA SER A 114 -24.84 23.41 16.74
C SER A 114 -24.35 24.84 16.45
N ALA A 115 -25.27 25.75 16.11
CA ALA A 115 -24.95 27.18 15.94
C ALA A 115 -24.31 27.86 17.17
N ALA A 116 -24.43 27.24 18.35
CA ALA A 116 -23.78 27.69 19.59
C ALA A 116 -22.38 27.08 19.82
N GLY A 117 -21.82 26.39 18.82
CA GLY A 117 -20.49 25.75 18.88
C GLY A 117 -20.45 24.45 19.71
N ARG A 118 -21.61 23.91 20.11
CA ARG A 118 -21.65 22.67 20.90
C ARG A 118 -21.62 21.44 19.99
N PRO A 119 -20.74 20.45 20.24
CA PRO A 119 -20.77 19.17 19.54
C PRO A 119 -22.15 18.52 19.59
N THR A 120 -22.58 17.98 18.46
CA THR A 120 -23.88 17.30 18.32
C THR A 120 -23.72 15.89 17.75
N TYR A 121 -22.76 15.71 16.85
CA TYR A 121 -22.53 14.45 16.16
C TYR A 121 -21.04 14.32 15.79
N PHE A 122 -20.43 13.19 16.13
CA PHE A 122 -19.08 12.81 15.73
C PHE A 122 -19.20 12.11 14.38
N ALA A 123 -18.89 12.82 13.31
CA ALA A 123 -19.04 12.34 11.95
C ALA A 123 -17.99 11.30 11.60
N ASP A 124 -16.74 11.50 12.02
CA ASP A 124 -15.70 10.51 11.84
C ASP A 124 -14.60 10.65 12.91
N TYR A 125 -13.87 9.55 13.12
CA TYR A 125 -12.70 9.48 13.98
C TYR A 125 -11.67 8.53 13.36
N VAL A 126 -10.44 9.01 13.26
CA VAL A 126 -9.30 8.25 12.76
C VAL A 126 -8.18 8.34 13.78
N ALA A 127 -7.71 7.19 14.26
CA ALA A 127 -6.46 7.07 14.99
C ALA A 127 -5.40 6.56 14.02
N PHE A 128 -4.22 7.14 14.03
CA PHE A 128 -3.12 6.71 13.17
C PHE A 128 -1.78 6.76 13.89
N ALA A 129 -0.88 5.87 13.48
CA ALA A 129 0.47 5.79 14.03
C ALA A 129 1.39 6.86 13.41
N ALA A 130 2.64 6.87 13.84
CA ALA A 130 3.69 7.67 13.22
C ALA A 130 3.74 7.42 11.70
N GLY A 131 3.82 8.50 10.93
CA GLY A 131 3.88 8.47 9.47
C GLY A 131 5.31 8.40 8.94
N THR A 132 5.44 7.89 7.72
CA THR A 132 6.63 8.07 6.88
C THR A 132 6.58 9.46 6.25
N ALA A 133 7.71 10.16 6.20
CA ALA A 133 7.76 11.50 5.61
C ALA A 133 7.33 11.47 4.14
N GLY A 134 6.40 12.34 3.77
CA GLY A 134 5.87 12.44 2.40
C GLY A 134 4.82 11.39 2.02
N VAL A 135 4.55 10.40 2.88
CA VAL A 135 3.56 9.34 2.62
C VAL A 135 2.29 9.65 3.40
N SER A 136 1.17 9.82 2.70
CA SER A 136 -0.13 9.96 3.34
C SER A 136 -0.73 8.60 3.69
N ILE A 137 -1.76 8.62 4.53
CA ILE A 137 -2.67 7.49 4.69
C ILE A 137 -4.03 7.90 4.15
N GLY A 138 -4.73 7.00 3.45
CA GLY A 138 -6.06 7.31 2.94
C GLY A 138 -6.97 6.11 2.87
N ARG A 139 -8.29 6.36 2.90
CA ARG A 139 -9.32 5.34 2.77
C ARG A 139 -9.34 4.82 1.34
N VAL A 140 -9.30 3.50 1.20
CA VAL A 140 -9.54 2.85 -0.09
C VAL A 140 -10.56 1.71 0.06
N PRO A 141 -11.70 1.77 -0.64
CA PRO A 141 -12.16 2.86 -1.52
C PRO A 141 -12.49 4.16 -0.75
N ASP A 142 -12.58 5.30 -1.43
CA ASP A 142 -12.93 6.58 -0.82
C ASP A 142 -14.15 6.48 0.09
N GLY A 143 -14.06 7.14 1.24
CA GLY A 143 -15.13 7.27 2.22
C GLY A 143 -15.60 6.00 2.95
N THR A 144 -15.20 4.81 2.50
CA THR A 144 -15.70 3.53 3.06
C THR A 144 -14.59 2.55 3.40
N GLY A 145 -13.44 2.70 2.76
CA GLY A 145 -12.27 1.87 2.92
C GLY A 145 -11.58 1.99 4.27
N SER A 146 -10.73 1.00 4.52
CA SER A 146 -9.68 1.07 5.54
C SER A 146 -8.61 2.07 5.10
N PHE A 147 -7.94 2.69 6.08
CA PHE A 147 -6.76 3.50 5.81
C PHE A 147 -5.59 2.61 5.38
N VAL A 148 -4.99 2.95 4.25
CA VAL A 148 -3.76 2.34 3.72
C VAL A 148 -2.74 3.44 3.46
N SER A 149 -1.45 3.11 3.43
CA SER A 149 -0.42 4.04 3.02
C SER A 149 -0.57 4.39 1.53
N LEU A 150 -0.49 5.68 1.23
CA LEU A 150 -0.55 6.25 -0.11
C LEU A 150 0.79 6.98 -0.37
N PRO A 151 1.74 6.34 -1.06
CA PRO A 151 3.03 6.98 -1.37
C PRO A 151 2.86 8.15 -2.34
N ASN A 152 1.77 8.17 -3.11
CA ASN A 152 1.33 9.30 -3.91
C ASN A 152 0.12 9.93 -3.24
N THR A 153 0.25 11.17 -2.80
CA THR A 153 -0.90 11.90 -2.23
C THR A 153 -1.96 12.14 -3.31
N SER A 154 -3.23 11.99 -2.95
CA SER A 154 -4.39 12.10 -3.85
C SER A 154 -5.31 13.27 -3.53
N PHE A 155 -4.84 14.21 -2.70
CA PHE A 155 -5.59 15.40 -2.28
C PHE A 155 -6.31 16.13 -3.44
N GLY A 156 -7.63 16.23 -3.31
CA GLY A 156 -8.56 16.84 -4.26
C GLY A 156 -9.10 15.89 -5.32
N ALA A 157 -8.69 14.62 -5.29
CA ALA A 157 -9.09 13.57 -6.22
C ALA A 157 -9.42 12.28 -5.45
N ALA A 158 -9.94 11.28 -6.18
CA ALA A 158 -10.18 9.98 -5.59
C ALA A 158 -8.86 9.37 -5.11
N ASN A 159 -8.82 8.86 -3.87
CA ASN A 159 -7.78 7.92 -3.49
C ASN A 159 -7.96 6.75 -4.45
N GLY A 160 -6.95 6.49 -5.29
CA GLY A 160 -7.01 5.40 -6.26
C GLY A 160 -7.41 4.07 -5.60
N THR A 161 -7.66 3.03 -6.38
CA THR A 161 -7.78 1.68 -5.82
C THR A 161 -6.46 1.28 -5.17
N ALA A 162 -6.29 1.53 -3.86
CA ALA A 162 -5.15 1.19 -2.99
C ALA A 162 -3.90 1.11 -3.84
N GLY A 163 -3.37 2.28 -4.24
CA GLY A 163 -2.26 2.38 -5.19
C GLY A 163 -1.25 1.30 -4.83
N ARG A 164 -1.30 0.19 -5.57
CA ARG A 164 -0.49 -0.98 -5.26
C ARG A 164 0.91 -0.47 -5.53
N LEU A 165 1.82 -0.59 -4.56
CA LEU A 165 3.17 -0.06 -4.71
C LEU A 165 3.73 -0.57 -6.05
N GLY A 166 4.09 0.35 -6.96
CA GLY A 166 4.48 0.02 -8.32
C GLY A 166 3.43 0.12 -9.43
N ASP A 167 2.16 0.45 -9.14
CA ASP A 167 1.09 0.62 -10.14
C ASP A 167 1.19 2.04 -10.71
N PHE A 168 1.93 2.18 -11.80
CA PHE A 168 2.32 3.47 -12.38
C PHE A 168 1.31 4.01 -13.39
N ASP A 169 0.46 3.15 -13.96
CA ASP A 169 -0.61 3.54 -14.88
C ASP A 169 -1.98 3.73 -14.18
N GLY A 170 -2.09 3.31 -12.91
CA GLY A 170 -3.26 3.51 -12.05
C GLY A 170 -4.42 2.58 -12.40
N ASN A 171 -4.16 1.46 -13.08
CA ASN A 171 -5.19 0.53 -13.52
C ASN A 171 -5.59 -0.49 -12.43
N GLY A 172 -4.87 -0.53 -11.30
CA GLY A 172 -5.11 -1.43 -10.16
C GLY A 172 -4.45 -2.80 -10.28
N VAL A 173 -3.62 -3.05 -11.28
CA VAL A 173 -2.93 -4.31 -11.58
C VAL A 173 -1.44 -3.99 -11.76
N LEU A 174 -0.57 -4.73 -11.08
CA LEU A 174 0.86 -4.71 -11.43
C LEU A 174 1.10 -5.68 -12.58
N ASP A 175 1.54 -5.15 -13.72
CA ASP A 175 1.90 -5.94 -14.89
C ASP A 175 3.14 -5.38 -15.62
N ALA A 176 3.43 -5.92 -16.81
CA ALA A 176 4.60 -5.53 -17.60
C ALA A 176 4.58 -4.04 -18.01
N ASN A 177 3.40 -3.42 -18.11
CA ASN A 177 3.29 -1.99 -18.44
C ASN A 177 3.85 -1.11 -17.33
N ASP A 178 3.68 -1.49 -16.06
CA ASP A 178 4.26 -0.77 -14.93
C ASP A 178 5.77 -0.82 -14.94
N ILE A 179 6.34 -2.00 -15.23
CA ILE A 179 7.79 -2.16 -15.39
C ILE A 179 8.28 -1.26 -16.53
N ASN A 180 7.59 -1.27 -17.68
CA ASN A 180 7.95 -0.44 -18.83
C ASN A 180 7.90 1.07 -18.48
N LEU A 181 6.91 1.51 -17.70
CA LEU A 181 6.80 2.90 -17.24
C LEU A 181 7.95 3.28 -16.30
N LEU A 182 8.34 2.40 -15.39
CA LEU A 182 9.46 2.62 -14.49
C LEU A 182 10.80 2.62 -15.26
N CYS A 183 11.04 1.66 -16.15
CA CYS A 183 12.21 1.65 -17.04
C CYS A 183 12.31 2.96 -17.84
N ALA A 184 11.19 3.47 -18.37
CA ALA A 184 11.15 4.74 -19.09
C ALA A 184 11.46 5.94 -18.17
N ALA A 185 11.03 5.90 -16.91
CA ALA A 185 11.32 6.94 -15.92
C ALA A 185 12.82 6.97 -15.55
N VAL A 186 13.41 5.80 -15.30
CA VAL A 186 14.85 5.63 -15.02
C VAL A 186 15.69 6.15 -16.19
N ASN A 187 15.38 5.71 -17.42
CA ASN A 187 16.07 6.16 -18.63
C ASN A 187 15.87 7.65 -18.93
N GLY A 188 14.71 8.19 -18.56
CA GLY A 188 14.38 9.59 -18.71
C GLY A 188 15.08 10.50 -17.70
N GLY A 189 15.73 9.93 -16.67
CA GLY A 189 16.32 10.68 -15.56
C GLY A 189 15.26 11.44 -14.76
N GLN A 190 14.08 10.84 -14.59
CA GLN A 190 13.02 11.41 -13.75
C GLN A 190 13.50 11.51 -12.30
N THR A 191 13.00 12.48 -11.55
CA THR A 191 13.29 12.65 -10.11
C THR A 191 12.02 12.69 -9.28
N ASP A 192 10.91 12.22 -9.87
CA ASP A 192 9.64 12.14 -9.17
C ASP A 192 9.74 11.01 -8.15
N SER A 193 9.51 11.34 -6.89
CA SER A 193 9.56 10.39 -5.77
C SER A 193 8.57 9.24 -5.93
N ARG A 194 7.57 9.36 -6.81
CA ARG A 194 6.66 8.25 -7.12
C ARG A 194 7.38 7.03 -7.68
N PHE A 195 8.47 7.22 -8.42
CA PHE A 195 9.24 6.15 -9.05
C PHE A 195 10.40 5.65 -8.17
N ASP A 196 10.66 6.30 -7.04
CA ASP A 196 11.61 5.88 -6.01
C ASP A 196 10.91 4.92 -5.05
N LEU A 197 10.93 3.62 -5.40
CA LEU A 197 10.23 2.57 -4.66
C LEU A 197 11.04 2.07 -3.46
N ASN A 198 12.37 2.15 -3.53
CA ASN A 198 13.25 1.67 -2.48
C ASN A 198 13.51 2.74 -1.38
N GLY A 199 13.12 4.00 -1.63
CA GLY A 199 13.21 5.11 -0.69
C GLY A 199 14.61 5.69 -0.52
N ASP A 200 15.51 5.48 -1.49
CA ASP A 200 16.90 5.95 -1.43
C ASP A 200 17.11 7.37 -2.00
N SER A 201 16.03 8.03 -2.43
CA SER A 201 16.00 9.35 -3.05
C SER A 201 16.56 9.39 -4.48
N ALA A 202 16.72 8.25 -5.16
CA ALA A 202 17.22 8.17 -6.52
C ALA A 202 16.40 7.19 -7.38
N VAL A 203 15.66 7.73 -8.36
CA VAL A 203 15.00 6.92 -9.41
C VAL A 203 16.06 6.23 -10.27
N SER A 204 16.23 4.92 -10.09
CA SER A 204 17.32 4.13 -10.65
C SER A 204 16.91 2.69 -10.96
N THR A 205 17.85 1.90 -11.48
CA THR A 205 17.65 0.46 -11.71
C THR A 205 17.37 -0.32 -10.42
N ASP A 206 17.72 0.24 -9.26
CA ASP A 206 17.44 -0.38 -7.97
C ASP A 206 15.93 -0.35 -7.67
N ASP A 207 15.19 0.66 -8.17
CA ASP A 207 13.73 0.71 -8.10
C ASP A 207 13.07 -0.33 -8.99
N VAL A 208 13.63 -0.55 -10.19
CA VAL A 208 13.16 -1.61 -11.10
C VAL A 208 13.32 -2.96 -10.42
N THR A 209 14.47 -3.17 -9.78
CA THR A 209 14.73 -4.40 -9.01
C THR A 209 13.72 -4.56 -7.88
N PHE A 210 13.42 -3.48 -7.15
CA PHE A 210 12.39 -3.49 -6.10
C PHE A 210 10.99 -3.81 -6.65
N LEU A 211 10.59 -3.22 -7.79
CA LEU A 211 9.30 -3.50 -8.42
C LEU A 211 9.15 -4.97 -8.81
N VAL A 212 10.22 -5.57 -9.33
CA VAL A 212 10.22 -6.93 -9.85
C VAL A 212 10.32 -7.96 -8.73
N GLU A 213 11.25 -7.79 -7.80
CA GLU A 213 11.67 -8.86 -6.88
C GLU A 213 11.06 -8.80 -5.49
N ASP A 214 10.53 -7.65 -5.05
CA ASP A 214 10.04 -7.49 -3.69
C ASP A 214 8.70 -8.24 -3.45
N GLU A 215 8.51 -8.77 -2.25
CA GLU A 215 7.30 -9.50 -1.88
C GLU A 215 6.04 -8.62 -1.80
N SER A 216 6.22 -7.30 -1.69
CA SER A 216 5.14 -6.31 -1.66
C SER A 216 4.67 -5.87 -3.05
N THR A 217 5.39 -6.23 -4.12
CA THR A 217 5.16 -5.76 -5.50
C THR A 217 4.79 -6.93 -6.44
N LEU A 218 5.60 -7.22 -7.47
CA LEU A 218 5.37 -8.31 -8.42
C LEU A 218 5.83 -9.66 -7.88
N ASN A 219 6.82 -9.68 -6.98
CA ASN A 219 7.40 -10.90 -6.41
C ASN A 219 7.75 -11.94 -7.51
N THR A 220 8.48 -11.49 -8.51
CA THR A 220 8.98 -12.30 -9.62
C THR A 220 10.48 -12.07 -9.82
N THR A 221 11.01 -12.37 -11.00
CA THR A 221 12.43 -12.32 -11.30
C THR A 221 12.64 -11.95 -12.76
N ALA A 222 13.81 -11.37 -13.08
CA ALA A 222 14.22 -11.17 -14.47
C ALA A 222 14.15 -12.49 -15.25
N GLY A 223 13.64 -12.44 -16.47
CA GLY A 223 13.40 -13.66 -17.27
C GLY A 223 11.95 -14.13 -17.28
N ASP A 224 11.15 -13.83 -16.25
CA ASP A 224 9.72 -14.14 -16.24
C ASP A 224 8.93 -13.11 -17.06
N ALA A 225 8.77 -13.39 -18.35
CA ALA A 225 8.13 -12.49 -19.31
C ALA A 225 6.59 -12.49 -19.18
N ASN A 226 6.01 -13.58 -18.70
CA ASN A 226 4.56 -13.72 -18.57
C ASN A 226 4.02 -13.37 -17.17
N LEU A 227 4.93 -13.08 -16.23
CA LEU A 227 4.66 -12.73 -14.84
C LEU A 227 3.92 -13.84 -14.05
N ASP A 228 4.19 -15.10 -14.35
CA ASP A 228 3.64 -16.26 -13.62
C ASP A 228 4.43 -16.63 -12.35
N GLY A 229 5.51 -15.89 -12.07
CA GLY A 229 6.42 -16.05 -10.95
C GLY A 229 7.55 -17.04 -11.21
N VAL A 230 7.67 -17.59 -12.42
CA VAL A 230 8.65 -18.65 -12.72
C VAL A 230 9.32 -18.42 -14.07
N PHE A 231 10.58 -18.00 -14.07
CA PHE A 231 11.39 -17.99 -15.28
C PHE A 231 11.65 -19.42 -15.82
N ASN A 232 11.04 -19.78 -16.95
CA ASN A 232 11.15 -21.07 -17.59
C ASN A 232 11.07 -21.02 -19.13
N SER A 233 10.94 -22.19 -19.78
CA SER A 233 10.88 -22.27 -21.25
C SER A 233 9.68 -21.57 -21.87
N SER A 234 8.59 -21.39 -21.11
CA SER A 234 7.38 -20.70 -21.59
C SER A 234 7.67 -19.22 -21.85
N ASP A 235 8.45 -18.58 -20.99
CA ASP A 235 8.89 -17.19 -21.15
C ASP A 235 9.79 -17.03 -22.37
N LEU A 236 10.77 -17.92 -22.51
CA LEU A 236 11.67 -17.92 -23.66
C LEU A 236 10.91 -18.12 -24.98
N VAL A 237 9.91 -19.00 -25.00
CA VAL A 237 9.06 -19.17 -26.18
C VAL A 237 8.27 -17.91 -26.47
N LEU A 238 7.74 -17.23 -25.44
CA LEU A 238 6.94 -16.02 -25.59
C LEU A 238 7.77 -14.87 -26.19
N ILE A 239 8.96 -14.58 -25.63
CA ILE A 239 9.81 -13.49 -26.13
C ILE A 239 10.36 -13.77 -27.54
N PHE A 240 10.73 -15.02 -27.86
CA PHE A 240 11.21 -15.34 -29.21
C PHE A 240 10.10 -15.33 -30.26
N GLN A 241 8.83 -15.48 -29.84
CA GLN A 241 7.68 -15.28 -30.73
C GLN A 241 7.43 -13.81 -31.05
N ALA A 242 7.80 -12.88 -30.15
CA ALA A 242 7.73 -11.45 -30.43
C ALA A 242 8.69 -11.04 -31.56
N GLY A 243 9.80 -11.77 -31.72
CA GLY A 243 10.70 -11.63 -32.86
C GLY A 243 11.59 -10.38 -32.82
N GLN A 244 11.80 -9.82 -31.63
CA GLN A 244 12.58 -8.59 -31.41
C GLN A 244 14.04 -8.85 -31.02
N TYR A 245 14.44 -10.11 -30.83
CA TYR A 245 15.81 -10.47 -30.48
C TYR A 245 16.81 -10.02 -31.55
N GLU A 246 17.68 -9.07 -31.20
CA GLU A 246 18.75 -8.56 -32.07
C GLU A 246 18.21 -8.16 -33.47
N ASP A 247 17.01 -7.58 -33.52
CA ASP A 247 16.31 -7.27 -34.78
C ASP A 247 16.82 -5.98 -35.47
N GLY A 248 17.63 -5.20 -34.76
CA GLY A 248 18.23 -3.94 -35.21
C GLY A 248 17.28 -2.74 -35.19
N ILE A 249 16.12 -2.85 -34.55
CA ILE A 249 15.14 -1.77 -34.36
C ILE A 249 15.28 -1.25 -32.93
N ALA A 250 15.86 -0.07 -32.79
CA ALA A 250 16.08 0.52 -31.48
C ALA A 250 14.77 0.86 -30.74
N LYS A 251 14.72 0.53 -29.45
CA LYS A 251 13.70 0.90 -28.47
C LYS A 251 12.31 0.39 -28.80
N ASN A 252 12.20 -0.84 -29.30
CA ASN A 252 10.92 -1.48 -29.64
C ASN A 252 10.50 -2.61 -28.69
N SER A 253 11.34 -2.93 -27.70
CA SER A 253 11.13 -4.01 -26.74
C SER A 253 10.72 -3.47 -25.38
N GLY A 254 9.83 -4.19 -24.69
CA GLY A 254 9.53 -4.01 -23.28
C GLY A 254 9.77 -5.31 -22.51
N TRP A 255 9.36 -5.34 -21.24
CA TRP A 255 9.57 -6.49 -20.35
C TRP A 255 9.05 -7.81 -20.93
N ALA A 256 7.82 -7.79 -21.44
CA ALA A 256 7.16 -8.97 -21.99
C ALA A 256 7.79 -9.44 -23.31
N GLU A 257 8.54 -8.57 -23.98
CA GLU A 257 9.28 -8.88 -25.20
C GLU A 257 10.76 -9.23 -24.96
N GLY A 258 11.25 -9.10 -23.72
CA GLY A 258 12.57 -9.53 -23.29
C GLY A 258 13.54 -8.41 -22.90
N ASP A 259 13.10 -7.15 -22.78
CA ASP A 259 13.92 -6.06 -22.22
C ASP A 259 13.92 -6.15 -20.69
N TRP A 260 14.90 -6.87 -20.13
CA TRP A 260 15.04 -7.07 -18.68
C TRP A 260 16.11 -6.19 -18.06
N ASN A 261 16.87 -5.45 -18.88
CA ASN A 261 17.86 -4.48 -18.40
C ASN A 261 17.37 -3.02 -18.50
N CYS A 262 16.14 -2.81 -19.01
CA CYS A 262 15.49 -1.53 -19.25
C CYS A 262 16.18 -0.65 -20.31
N ASP A 263 16.90 -1.16 -21.32
CA ASP A 263 17.52 -0.32 -22.35
C ASP A 263 16.63 -0.07 -23.58
N GLY A 264 15.49 -0.78 -23.66
CA GLY A 264 14.49 -0.72 -24.72
C GLY A 264 14.70 -1.74 -25.84
N ASP A 265 15.74 -2.57 -25.78
CA ASP A 265 16.12 -3.50 -26.86
C ASP A 265 16.30 -4.93 -26.32
N PHE A 266 15.64 -5.91 -26.93
CA PHE A 266 15.88 -7.31 -26.57
C PHE A 266 17.19 -7.83 -27.20
N THR A 267 18.25 -7.89 -26.40
CA THR A 267 19.58 -8.30 -26.85
C THR A 267 20.15 -9.46 -26.05
N THR A 268 21.38 -9.87 -26.40
CA THR A 268 22.14 -10.83 -25.60
C THR A 268 22.35 -10.37 -24.15
N LEU A 269 22.41 -9.06 -23.89
CA LEU A 269 22.63 -8.53 -22.54
C LEU A 269 21.43 -8.81 -21.62
N ASP A 270 20.22 -8.78 -22.16
CA ASP A 270 19.00 -9.11 -21.43
C ASP A 270 18.96 -10.58 -21.04
N LEU A 271 19.33 -11.47 -21.97
CA LEU A 271 19.47 -12.89 -21.65
C LEU A 271 20.52 -13.09 -20.55
N VAL A 272 21.61 -12.33 -20.55
CA VAL A 272 22.59 -12.39 -19.45
C VAL A 272 21.92 -11.99 -18.14
N VAL A 273 21.19 -10.86 -18.08
CA VAL A 273 20.46 -10.41 -16.88
C VAL A 273 19.47 -11.48 -16.40
N ALA A 274 18.66 -12.04 -17.30
CA ALA A 274 17.71 -13.09 -16.97
C ALA A 274 18.38 -14.39 -16.48
N PHE A 275 19.54 -14.79 -17.01
CA PHE A 275 20.20 -16.01 -16.52
C PHE A 275 21.12 -15.77 -15.31
N THR A 276 21.55 -14.54 -15.03
CA THR A 276 22.33 -14.22 -13.83
C THR A 276 21.46 -13.91 -12.63
N ASN A 277 20.35 -13.22 -12.85
CA ASN A 277 19.45 -12.76 -11.79
C ASN A 277 18.18 -13.61 -11.74
N GLY A 278 17.73 -14.12 -12.89
CA GLY A 278 16.59 -15.03 -13.00
C GLY A 278 16.91 -16.45 -12.55
N SER A 279 16.04 -16.97 -11.69
CA SER A 279 16.14 -18.34 -11.18
C SER A 279 15.58 -19.35 -12.18
N TYR A 280 16.23 -19.53 -13.35
CA TYR A 280 15.75 -20.42 -14.42
C TYR A 280 15.46 -21.84 -13.89
N ALA A 281 14.20 -22.25 -13.96
CA ALA A 281 13.72 -23.56 -13.50
C ALA A 281 14.04 -23.90 -12.01
N ALA A 282 14.24 -22.90 -11.15
CA ALA A 282 14.26 -23.16 -9.71
C ALA A 282 12.84 -23.49 -9.22
N ALA A 283 12.68 -24.64 -8.58
CA ALA A 283 11.39 -25.05 -8.00
C ALA A 283 10.94 -24.04 -6.93
N VAL A 284 9.63 -23.77 -6.89
CA VAL A 284 8.95 -23.04 -5.81
C VAL A 284 9.55 -23.47 -4.47
N PRO A 285 10.08 -22.56 -3.62
CA PRO A 285 10.52 -22.94 -2.30
C PRO A 285 9.32 -23.56 -1.57
N GLU A 286 9.44 -24.82 -1.15
CA GLU A 286 8.49 -25.42 -0.23
C GLU A 286 8.28 -24.41 0.90
N THR A 287 7.01 -24.01 1.08
CA THR A 287 6.55 -23.10 2.12
C THR A 287 7.39 -23.25 3.39
N LYS A 288 7.97 -22.15 3.88
CA LYS A 288 8.37 -22.02 5.29
C LYS A 288 7.11 -22.13 6.15
N ALA A 289 6.57 -23.35 6.28
CA ALA A 289 5.68 -23.71 7.35
C ALA A 289 6.47 -23.48 8.63
N SER A 290 6.04 -22.46 9.38
CA SER A 290 6.60 -22.05 10.65
C SER A 290 7.07 -23.25 11.47
N SER A 291 8.39 -23.44 11.60
CA SER A 291 8.96 -24.38 12.57
C SER A 291 8.80 -23.75 13.96
N ARG A 292 7.59 -23.82 14.51
CA ARG A 292 7.27 -23.33 15.85
C ARG A 292 7.68 -24.35 16.90
N TRP A 293 8.92 -24.84 16.90
CA TRP A 293 9.55 -25.48 18.06
C TRP A 293 11.05 -25.21 18.00
N GLY A 294 11.54 -24.37 18.92
CA GLY A 294 12.94 -24.05 19.05
C GLY A 294 13.76 -25.20 19.64
N GLY A 295 15.06 -25.17 19.39
CA GLY A 295 16.03 -26.00 20.11
C GLY A 295 17.31 -26.28 19.35
N SER A 296 18.32 -25.44 19.61
CA SER A 296 19.77 -25.75 19.60
C SER A 296 20.40 -26.36 18.35
N SER A 297 21.34 -25.59 17.78
CA SER A 297 22.37 -26.06 16.84
C SER A 297 23.07 -27.32 17.32
N LEU A 298 23.12 -28.35 16.47
CA LEU A 298 23.96 -29.54 16.65
C LEU A 298 25.02 -29.64 15.54
N SER A 299 25.82 -28.59 15.39
CA SER A 299 27.14 -28.70 14.79
C SER A 299 28.18 -28.56 15.89
N ASP A 300 28.22 -29.56 16.77
CA ASP A 300 29.35 -29.92 17.63
C ASP A 300 28.85 -30.98 18.63
N ILE A 301 29.20 -32.25 18.41
CA ILE A 301 29.55 -33.26 19.44
C ILE A 301 29.71 -34.64 18.77
N ALA A 302 30.95 -35.13 18.88
CA ALA A 302 31.38 -36.54 18.97
C ALA A 302 31.28 -37.47 17.74
N MET A 303 32.45 -37.60 17.12
CA MET A 303 33.05 -38.82 16.58
C MET A 303 32.92 -40.04 17.53
N ALA A 304 32.72 -41.24 16.92
CA ALA A 304 33.13 -42.60 17.36
C ALA A 304 32.09 -43.60 17.95
N LYS A 305 32.11 -44.82 17.36
CA LYS A 305 31.56 -46.13 17.78
C LYS A 305 30.02 -46.21 17.83
N VAL A 306 29.35 -47.16 17.18
CA VAL A 306 29.45 -48.62 17.37
C VAL A 306 29.00 -49.35 16.08
N VAL A 307 29.87 -50.25 15.61
CA VAL A 307 29.56 -51.37 14.71
C VAL A 307 29.16 -52.56 15.61
N ASP A 308 28.29 -53.42 15.10
CA ASP A 308 27.72 -54.66 15.67
C ASP A 308 26.40 -54.53 16.45
N GLU A 309 25.30 -54.91 15.77
CA GLU A 309 24.36 -55.95 16.25
C GLU A 309 23.25 -56.16 15.20
N PHE A 310 23.52 -56.91 14.12
CA PHE A 310 22.44 -57.40 13.24
C PHE A 310 22.63 -58.84 12.73
N PHE A 311 23.42 -59.66 13.44
CA PHE A 311 23.43 -61.12 13.24
C PHE A 311 23.45 -61.87 14.58
N ALA A 312 22.30 -62.44 14.96
CA ALA A 312 22.12 -63.78 15.56
C ALA A 312 20.99 -63.82 16.61
N SER A 313 19.77 -64.12 16.17
CA SER A 313 18.97 -65.30 16.58
C SER A 313 17.55 -65.13 16.02
N GLY A 314 16.90 -66.08 15.38
CA GLY A 314 17.21 -67.48 15.12
C GLY A 314 15.90 -68.23 14.89
N LYS A 315 15.82 -68.88 13.71
CA LYS A 315 15.07 -70.11 13.40
C LYS A 315 13.53 -70.12 13.49
N ARG A 316 12.92 -70.49 12.36
CA ARG A 316 11.94 -71.59 12.11
C ARG A 316 11.72 -71.60 10.59
N ARG A 317 11.77 -72.68 9.81
CA ARG A 317 11.93 -74.13 10.00
C ARG A 317 12.25 -74.68 8.61
#